data_AF-A0A7C2Q1Q3-F1
#
_entry.id   AF-A0A7C2Q1Q3-F1
#
_cell.length_a   1.000
_cell.length_b   1.000
_cell.length_c   1.000
_cell.angle_alpha   90.00
_cell.angle_beta   90.00
_cell.angle_gamma   90.00
#
_symmetry.space_group_name_H-M   'P 1'
#
loop_
_entity.id
_entity.type
_entity.pdbx_description
1 polymer ?
#
loop_
_entity_poly.entity_id
_entity_poly.type
_entity_poly.pdbx_seq_one_letter_code
_entity_poly.pdbx_strand_id
1 'polypeptide(L)'
;MRGSGLMDLALIVLGFGLILLGLLLIILIALLGRVRARGGGLILIGPIPIVFGDRSLGVILLIIALLMFIPIILFMFMTVAGW
;
A
#
# COMPACT_ATOMS: atom_id res chain seq x y z
N MET A 1 -32.11 -1.45 0.88
CA MET A 1 -30.64 -1.41 0.75
C MET A 1 -30.28 -0.64 -0.53
N ARG A 2 -30.32 0.70 -0.48
CA ARG A 2 -29.99 1.61 -1.59
C ARG A 2 -29.45 2.89 -0.97
N GLY A 3 -28.14 2.89 -0.73
CA GLY A 3 -27.40 4.01 -0.13
C GLY A 3 -25.88 3.94 -0.38
N SER A 4 -25.38 2.87 -1.01
CA SER A 4 -23.95 2.63 -1.20
C SER A 4 -23.35 3.34 -2.42
N GLY A 5 -24.10 3.55 -3.51
CA GLY A 5 -23.51 4.03 -4.77
C GLY A 5 -22.79 5.39 -4.70
N LEU A 6 -23.27 6.31 -3.84
CA LEU A 6 -22.60 7.59 -3.62
C LEU A 6 -21.32 7.44 -2.78
N MET A 7 -21.32 6.52 -1.82
CA MET A 7 -20.14 6.20 -1.00
C MET A 7 -19.09 5.48 -1.83
N ASP A 8 -19.50 4.53 -2.67
CA ASP A 8 -18.64 3.79 -3.59
C ASP A 8 -17.95 4.76 -4.56
N LEU A 9 -18.72 5.69 -5.14
CA LEU A 9 -18.17 6.74 -6.02
C LEU A 9 -17.22 7.68 -5.26
N ALA A 10 -17.57 8.09 -4.04
CA ALA A 10 -16.73 8.94 -3.21
C ALA A 10 -15.39 8.27 -2.89
N LEU A 11 -15.39 6.98 -2.55
CA LEU A 11 -14.17 6.21 -2.27
C LEU A 11 -13.28 6.07 -3.51
N ILE A 12 -13.87 5.82 -4.68
CA ILE A 12 -13.14 5.75 -5.95
C ILE A 12 -12.48 7.10 -6.26
N VAL A 13 -13.23 8.20 -6.17
CA VAL A 13 -12.72 9.54 -6.44
C VAL A 13 -11.63 9.92 -5.44
N LEU A 14 -11.81 9.59 -4.15
CA LEU A 14 -10.80 9.83 -3.12
C LEU A 14 -9.53 9.03 -3.40
N GLY A 15 -9.65 7.73 -3.68
CA GLY A 15 -8.52 6.86 -3.96
C GLY A 15 -7.74 7.33 -5.20
N PHE A 16 -8.45 7.61 -6.29
CA PHE A 16 -7.85 8.12 -7.52
C PHE A 16 -7.19 9.49 -7.31
N GLY A 17 -7.86 10.39 -6.59
CA GLY A 17 -7.32 11.70 -6.22
C GLY A 17 -6.04 11.59 -5.38
N LEU A 18 -5.98 10.66 -4.43
CA LEU A 18 -4.79 10.41 -3.62
C LEU A 18 -3.61 9.91 -4.48
N ILE A 19 -3.87 9.01 -5.43
CA ILE A 19 -2.86 8.50 -6.36
C ILE A 19 -2.30 9.64 -7.22
N LEU A 20 -3.18 10.47 -7.80
CA LEU A 20 -2.77 11.61 -8.61
C LEU A 20 -1.99 12.65 -7.80
N LEU A 21 -2.43 12.95 -6.58
CA LEU A 21 -1.73 13.86 -5.68
C LEU A 21 -0.33 13.32 -5.34
N GLY A 22 -0.22 12.03 -5.02
CA GLY A 22 1.05 11.37 -4.77
C GLY A 22 2.00 11.47 -5.96
N LEU A 23 1.50 11.21 -7.18
CA LEU A 23 2.28 11.34 -8.41
C LEU A 23 2.75 12.78 -8.66
N LEU A 24 1.86 13.77 -8.46
CA LEU A 24 2.18 15.18 -8.61
C LEU A 24 3.31 15.61 -7.65
N LEU A 25 3.25 15.18 -6.39
CA LEU A 25 4.28 15.48 -5.39
C LEU A 25 5.63 14.87 -5.77
N ILE A 26 5.65 13.63 -6.27
CA ILE A 26 6.88 12.97 -6.74
C ILE A 26 7.50 13.77 -7.89
N ILE A 27 6.69 14.19 -8.88
CA ILE A 27 7.15 15.00 -10.02
C ILE A 27 7.70 16.35 -9.52
N LEU A 28 7.00 17.01 -8.61
CA LEU A 28 7.43 18.30 -8.06
C LEU A 28 8.79 18.19 -7.37
N ILE A 29 8.97 17.18 -6.50
CA ILE A 29 10.25 16.93 -5.81
C ILE A 29 11.36 16.65 -6.82
N ALA A 30 11.07 15.87 -7.87
CA ALA A 30 12.04 15.58 -8.93
C ALA A 30 12.47 16.84 -9.69
N LEU A 31 11.54 17.74 -10.01
CA LEU A 31 11.82 19.02 -10.68
C LEU A 31 12.63 19.99 -9.82
N LEU A 32 12.42 19.99 -8.49
CA LEU A 32 13.15 20.87 -7.59
C LEU A 32 14.63 20.47 -7.43
N GLY A 33 15.02 19.24 -7.78
CA GLY A 33 16.42 18.77 -7.75
C GLY A 33 17.09 18.75 -6.36
N ARG A 34 16.34 19.05 -5.30
CA ARG A 34 16.90 19.23 -3.94
C ARG A 34 17.14 17.92 -3.20
N VAL A 35 16.53 16.81 -3.62
CA VAL A 35 16.59 15.54 -2.89
C VAL A 35 16.55 14.38 -3.89
N ARG A 36 17.46 13.41 -3.73
CA ARG A 36 17.37 12.13 -4.44
C ARG A 36 16.19 11.35 -3.85
N ALA A 37 15.12 11.21 -4.62
CA ALA A 37 13.95 10.44 -4.21
C ALA A 37 14.39 8.99 -3.91
N ARG A 38 14.30 8.60 -2.64
CA ARG A 38 14.51 7.21 -2.20
C ARG A 38 13.17 6.51 -2.28
N GLY A 39 13.02 5.66 -3.29
CA GLY A 39 11.83 4.87 -3.52
C GLY A 39 12.09 3.39 -3.26
N GLY A 40 11.06 2.70 -2.81
CA GLY A 40 11.06 1.26 -2.67
C GLY A 40 9.64 0.76 -2.53
N GLY A 41 9.48 -0.55 -2.62
CA GLY A 41 8.18 -1.18 -2.52
C GLY A 41 8.29 -2.61 -2.04
N LEU A 42 7.11 -3.18 -1.80
CA LEU A 42 6.91 -4.54 -1.34
C LEU A 42 5.87 -5.18 -2.25
N ILE A 43 6.21 -6.34 -2.83
CA ILE A 43 5.24 -7.21 -3.50
C ILE A 43 5.00 -8.41 -2.61
N LEU A 44 3.74 -8.71 -2.32
CA LEU A 44 3.35 -9.94 -1.62
C LEU A 44 2.93 -10.97 -2.67
N ILE A 45 3.78 -11.98 -2.92
CA ILE A 45 3.43 -13.13 -3.77
C ILE A 45 3.01 -14.27 -2.85
N GLY A 46 1.71 -14.39 -2.61
CA GLY A 46 1.21 -15.24 -1.55
C GLY A 46 1.82 -14.83 -0.20
N PRO A 47 2.19 -15.78 0.67
CA PRO A 47 2.77 -15.46 1.96
C PRO A 47 4.27 -15.11 1.93
N ILE A 48 4.84 -14.83 0.75
CA ILE A 48 6.27 -14.54 0.60
C ILE A 48 6.43 -13.06 0.20
N PRO A 49 7.00 -12.21 1.08
CA PRO A 49 7.27 -10.81 0.77
C PRO A 49 8.52 -10.62 -0.07
N ILE A 50 8.43 -9.82 -1.13
CA ILE A 50 9.54 -9.40 -1.98
C ILE A 50 9.73 -7.89 -1.82
N VAL A 51 10.82 -7.50 -1.15
CA VAL A 51 11.18 -6.09 -0.91
C VAL A 51 12.15 -5.62 -2.00
N PHE A 52 11.88 -4.46 -2.60
CA PHE A 52 12.70 -3.87 -3.65
C PHE A 52 12.90 -2.36 -3.44
N GLY A 53 13.94 -1.80 -4.06
CA GLY A 53 14.27 -0.37 -4.00
C GLY A 53 15.38 -0.02 -3.01
N ASP A 54 15.30 1.17 -2.42
CA ASP A 54 16.36 1.70 -1.55
C ASP A 54 16.56 0.84 -0.28
N ARG A 55 17.80 0.43 -0.02
CA ARG A 55 18.18 -0.41 1.12
C ARG A 55 17.79 0.20 2.47
N SER A 56 17.78 1.53 2.58
CA SER A 56 17.36 2.23 3.80
C SER A 56 15.88 2.05 4.12
N LEU A 57 15.05 1.75 3.12
CA LEU A 57 13.62 1.47 3.28
C LEU A 57 13.36 -0.01 3.56
N GLY A 58 14.32 -0.90 3.31
CA GLY A 58 14.11 -2.35 3.36
C GLY A 58 13.60 -2.86 4.72
N VAL A 59 14.14 -2.32 5.82
CA VAL A 59 13.70 -2.69 7.18
C VAL A 59 12.24 -2.27 7.43
N ILE A 60 11.88 -1.04 7.07
CA ILE A 60 10.53 -0.52 7.24
C ILE A 60 9.54 -1.32 6.37
N LEU A 61 9.89 -1.58 5.11
CA LEU A 61 9.06 -2.37 4.19
C LEU A 61 8.85 -3.79 4.68
N LEU A 62 9.87 -4.42 5.29
CA LEU A 62 9.75 -5.75 5.89
C LEU A 62 8.84 -5.76 7.12
N ILE A 63 8.93 -4.73 7.98
CA ILE A 63 8.03 -4.57 9.13
C ILE A 63 6.59 -4.41 8.65
N ILE A 64 6.35 -3.56 7.65
CA ILE A 64 5.02 -3.38 7.04
C ILE A 64 4.50 -4.70 6.46
N ALA A 65 5.37 -5.46 5.78
CA ALA A 65 5.02 -6.78 5.26
C ALA A 65 4.54 -7.68 6.40
N LEU A 66 5.34 -7.84 7.45
CA LEU A 66 5.03 -8.70 8.59
C LEU A 66 3.74 -8.26 9.31
N LEU A 67 3.51 -6.94 9.41
CA LEU A 67 2.27 -6.42 9.99
C LEU A 67 1.04 -6.79 9.14
N MET A 68 1.18 -6.75 7.81
CA MET A 68 0.14 -7.17 6.86
C MET A 68 -0.12 -8.69 6.90
N PHE A 69 0.84 -9.50 7.33
CA PHE A 69 0.63 -10.95 7.51
C PHE A 69 -0.36 -11.30 8.62
N ILE A 70 -0.38 -10.52 9.70
CA ILE A 70 -1.24 -10.77 10.87
C ILE A 70 -2.72 -10.91 10.48
N PRO A 71 -3.34 -9.93 9.78
CA PRO A 71 -4.75 -10.05 9.37
C PRO A 71 -4.97 -11.16 8.34
N ILE A 72 -4.02 -11.44 7.44
CA ILE A 72 -4.13 -12.52 6.45
C ILE A 72 -4.18 -13.88 7.15
N ILE A 73 -3.29 -14.12 8.11
CA ILE A 73 -3.23 -15.37 8.87
C ILE A 73 -4.48 -15.52 9.75
N LEU A 74 -4.92 -14.44 10.41
CA LEU A 74 -6.16 -14.42 11.20
C LEU A 74 -7.36 -14.80 10.33
N PHE A 75 -7.48 -14.20 9.15
CA PHE A 75 -8.56 -14.50 8.21
C PHE A 75 -8.51 -15.94 7.71
N MET A 76 -7.32 -16.44 7.37
CA MET A 76 -7.13 -17.84 6.98
C MET A 76 -7.48 -18.81 8.11
N PHE A 77 -7.13 -18.49 9.35
CA PHE A 77 -7.47 -19.30 10.51
C PHE A 77 -8.98 -19.30 10.77
N MET A 78 -9.64 -18.14 10.73
CA MET A 78 -11.09 -18.02 10.90
C MET A 78 -11.85 -18.85 9.85
N THR A 79 -11.46 -18.72 8.58
CA THR A 79 -12.07 -19.47 7.47
C THR A 79 -11.86 -20.98 7.58
N VAL A 80 -10.69 -21.45 8.00
CA VAL A 80 -10.44 -22.89 8.23
C VAL A 80 -11.15 -23.40 9.49
N ALA A 81 -11.23 -22.58 10.53
CA ALA A 81 -11.89 -22.92 11.79
C ALA A 81 -13.43 -22.87 11.70
N GLY A 82 -13.99 -22.40 10.58
CA GLY A 82 -15.44 -22.41 10.32
C GLY A 82 -16.24 -21.37 11.10
N TRP A 83 -15.59 -20.29 11.54
CA TRP A 83 -16.24 -19.14 12.20
C TRP A 83 -16.69 -18.09 11.19
#